data_AF-A0A133PZI4-F1
#
_entry.id   AF-A0A133PZI4-F1
#
_cell.length_a   1.000
_cell.length_b   1.000
_cell.length_c   1.000
_cell.angle_alpha   90.00
_cell.angle_beta   90.00
_cell.angle_gamma   90.00
#
_symmetry.space_group_name_H-M   'P 1'
#
loop_
_entity.id
_entity.type
_entity.pdbx_description
1 polymer ?
#
loop_
_entity_poly.entity_id
_entity_poly.type
_entity_poly.pdbx_seq_one_letter_code
_entity_poly.pdbx_strand_id
1 'polypeptide(L)'
;PNPKDQQKVIELFHKSGAKSKSDFVRGCILGGKFKVITVDKSAVDYYRKLSELIAENHRIGVLYNQTVRAINSYHSVKTAQILLEKLEKISCQIITLQQKAIQLTEQFDSR
;
A
#
# COMPACT_ATOMS: atom_id res chain seq x y z
N PRO A 1 22.93 -36.02 -13.87
CA PRO A 1 22.49 -34.60 -13.89
C PRO A 1 22.85 -33.91 -12.57
N ASN A 2 23.35 -32.68 -12.62
CA ASN A 2 23.70 -31.92 -11.42
C ASN A 2 22.43 -31.37 -10.74
N PRO A 3 22.19 -31.63 -9.44
CA PRO A 3 21.03 -31.13 -8.71
C PRO A 3 20.90 -29.60 -8.73
N LYS A 4 22.02 -28.86 -8.74
CA LYS A 4 22.00 -27.39 -8.81
C LYS A 4 21.43 -26.87 -10.12
N ASP A 5 21.71 -27.55 -11.22
CA ASP A 5 21.21 -27.17 -12.53
C ASP A 5 19.71 -27.47 -12.67
N GLN A 6 19.24 -28.57 -12.06
CA GLN A 6 17.82 -28.88 -11.98
C GLN A 6 17.04 -27.81 -11.21
N GLN A 7 17.57 -27.38 -10.05
CA GLN A 7 16.94 -26.34 -9.24
C GLN A 7 16.86 -25.00 -10.01
N LYS A 8 17.95 -24.63 -10.71
CA LYS A 8 18.02 -23.40 -11.49
C LYS A 8 16.99 -23.37 -12.63
N VAL A 9 16.80 -24.49 -13.33
CA VAL A 9 15.80 -24.61 -14.40
C VAL A 9 14.37 -24.50 -13.85
N ILE A 10 14.10 -25.07 -12.66
CA ILE A 10 12.80 -24.96 -11.98
C ILE A 10 12.50 -23.51 -11.61
N GLU A 11 13.48 -22.79 -11.04
CA GLU A 11 13.31 -21.37 -10.72
C GLU A 11 13.06 -20.51 -11.95
N LEU A 12 13.78 -20.77 -13.05
CA LEU A 12 13.58 -20.05 -14.31
C LEU A 12 12.19 -20.32 -14.89
N PHE A 13 11.70 -21.56 -14.80
CA PHE A 13 10.33 -21.89 -15.20
C PHE A 13 9.31 -21.07 -14.40
N HIS A 14 9.42 -21.04 -13.06
CA HIS A 14 8.53 -20.24 -12.21
C HIS A 14 8.62 -18.73 -12.52
N LYS A 15 9.82 -18.22 -12.81
CA LYS A 15 10.06 -16.81 -13.15
C LYS A 15 9.59 -16.45 -14.57
N SER A 16 9.44 -17.41 -15.47
CA SER A 16 9.07 -17.17 -16.87
C SER A 16 7.58 -16.87 -17.09
N GLY A 17 6.72 -17.29 -16.16
CA GLY A 17 5.25 -17.20 -16.32
C GLY A 17 4.68 -18.10 -17.41
N ALA A 18 5.45 -19.05 -17.95
CA ALA A 18 4.98 -19.99 -18.97
C ALA A 18 3.88 -20.92 -18.42
N LYS A 19 2.87 -21.21 -19.25
CA LYS A 19 1.73 -22.06 -18.87
C LYS A 19 2.13 -23.51 -18.61
N SER A 20 3.16 -24.00 -19.29
CA SER A 20 3.66 -25.37 -19.14
C SER A 20 5.19 -25.42 -19.22
N LYS A 21 5.78 -26.48 -18.66
CA LYS A 21 7.23 -26.73 -18.75
C LYS A 21 7.68 -26.86 -20.21
N SER A 22 6.85 -27.46 -21.05
CA SER A 22 7.11 -27.61 -22.48
C SER A 22 7.17 -26.26 -23.20
N ASP A 23 6.26 -25.33 -22.89
CA ASP A 23 6.27 -23.98 -23.47
C ASP A 23 7.52 -23.20 -23.05
N PHE A 24 7.93 -23.33 -21.79
CA PHE A 24 9.16 -22.73 -21.28
C PHE A 24 10.40 -23.25 -22.00
N VAL A 25 10.56 -24.57 -22.07
CA VAL A 25 11.69 -25.21 -22.77
C VAL A 25 11.70 -24.85 -24.25
N ARG A 26 10.53 -24.85 -24.92
CA ARG A 26 10.38 -24.44 -26.31
C ARG A 26 10.84 -23.00 -26.54
N GLY A 27 10.44 -22.07 -25.67
CA GLY A 27 10.88 -20.68 -25.76
C GLY A 27 12.38 -20.50 -25.51
N CYS A 28 12.99 -21.29 -24.61
CA CYS A 28 14.44 -21.26 -24.38
C CYS A 28 15.24 -21.75 -25.59
N ILE A 29 14.81 -22.85 -26.22
CA ILE A 29 15.48 -23.44 -27.38
C ILE A 29 15.35 -22.53 -28.62
N LEU A 30 14.21 -21.85 -28.77
CA LEU A 30 13.95 -20.94 -29.89
C LEU A 30 14.59 -19.55 -29.72
N GLY A 31 15.47 -19.36 -28.72
CA GLY A 31 16.15 -18.08 -28.49
C GLY A 31 15.24 -16.96 -27.98
N GLY A 32 14.08 -17.30 -27.43
CA GLY A 32 13.16 -16.33 -26.84
C GLY A 32 13.83 -15.59 -25.68
N LYS A 33 13.87 -14.25 -25.76
CA LYS A 33 14.38 -13.41 -24.67
C LYS A 33 13.36 -13.38 -23.53
N PHE A 34 13.57 -14.18 -22.49
CA PHE A 34 12.77 -14.10 -21.27
C PHE A 34 13.25 -12.92 -20.41
N LYS A 35 12.46 -11.86 -20.37
CA LYS A 35 12.69 -10.76 -19.42
C LYS A 35 12.04 -11.14 -18.09
N VAL A 36 12.85 -11.64 -17.15
CA VAL A 36 12.40 -11.84 -15.77
C VAL A 36 12.19 -10.46 -15.14
N ILE A 37 10.94 -10.06 -14.93
CA ILE A 37 10.60 -8.87 -14.14
C ILE A 37 10.43 -9.36 -12.71
N THR A 38 11.46 -9.20 -11.89
CA THR A 38 11.32 -9.40 -10.45
C THR A 38 10.51 -8.25 -9.89
N VAL A 39 9.23 -8.50 -9.61
CA VAL A 39 8.41 -7.57 -8.84
C VAL A 39 8.79 -7.73 -7.38
N ASP A 40 9.30 -6.67 -6.78
CA ASP A 40 9.47 -6.62 -5.33
C ASP A 40 8.09 -6.60 -4.66
N LYS A 41 7.64 -7.77 -4.22
CA LYS A 41 6.35 -7.94 -3.54
C LYS A 41 6.27 -7.10 -2.26
N SER A 42 7.42 -6.83 -1.63
CA SER A 42 7.54 -6.01 -0.43
C SER A 42 7.21 -4.54 -0.72
N ALA A 43 7.71 -4.03 -1.85
CA ALA A 43 7.39 -2.68 -2.34
C ALA A 43 5.93 -2.55 -2.78
N VAL A 44 5.40 -3.54 -3.49
CA VAL A 44 3.98 -3.52 -3.90
C VAL A 44 3.03 -3.49 -2.69
N ASP A 45 3.30 -4.31 -1.67
CA ASP A 45 2.48 -4.34 -0.46
C ASP A 45 2.59 -3.02 0.34
N TYR A 46 3.78 -2.41 0.40
CA TYR A 46 3.99 -1.10 1.01
C TYR A 46 3.15 -0.01 0.33
N TYR A 47 3.28 0.17 -0.99
CA TYR A 47 2.55 1.22 -1.71
C TYR A 47 1.03 1.02 -1.63
N ARG A 48 0.55 -0.22 -1.63
CA ARG A 48 -0.88 -0.52 -1.42
C ARG A 48 -1.34 -0.03 -0.05
N LYS A 49 -0.67 -0.44 1.03
CA LYS A 49 -1.00 -0.04 2.41
C LYS A 49 -0.91 1.46 2.61
N LEU A 50 0.11 2.12 2.04
CA LEU A 50 0.28 3.57 2.13
C LEU A 50 -0.88 4.29 1.42
N SER A 51 -1.27 3.82 0.23
CA SER A 51 -2.40 4.40 -0.52
C SER A 51 -3.72 4.29 0.26
N GLU A 52 -3.96 3.15 0.92
CA GLU A 52 -5.12 2.96 1.80
C GLU A 52 -5.12 3.96 2.96
N LEU A 53 -3.98 4.16 3.64
CA LEU A 53 -3.85 5.14 4.72
C LEU A 53 -4.08 6.58 4.25
N ILE A 54 -3.56 6.94 3.07
CA ILE A 54 -3.74 8.28 2.49
C ILE A 54 -5.23 8.53 2.16
N ALA A 55 -5.91 7.56 1.55
CA ALA A 55 -7.32 7.67 1.21
C ALA A 55 -8.19 7.84 2.48
N GLU A 56 -7.88 7.06 3.51
CA GLU A 56 -8.53 7.14 4.81
C GLU A 56 -8.31 8.51 5.47
N ASN A 57 -7.08 9.01 5.48
CA ASN A 57 -6.74 10.33 6.02
C ASN A 57 -7.49 11.46 5.28
N HIS A 58 -7.57 11.38 3.95
CA HIS A 58 -8.34 12.35 3.16
C HIS A 58 -9.83 12.33 3.55
N ARG A 59 -10.44 11.15 3.70
CA ARG A 59 -11.84 11.02 4.11
C ARG A 59 -12.10 11.67 5.47
N ILE A 60 -11.20 11.46 6.44
CA ILE A 60 -11.31 12.10 7.76
C ILE A 60 -11.07 13.62 7.67
N GLY A 61 -10.14 14.07 6.82
CA GLY A 61 -9.92 15.50 6.55
C GLY A 61 -11.16 16.23 6.02
N VAL A 62 -11.97 15.57 5.18
CA VAL A 62 -13.27 16.12 4.75
C VAL A 62 -14.21 16.30 5.94
N LEU A 63 -14.29 15.32 6.84
CA LEU A 63 -15.13 15.41 8.05
C LEU A 63 -14.66 16.50 9.02
N TYR A 64 -13.34 16.68 9.14
CA TYR A 64 -12.74 17.78 9.89
C TYR A 64 -13.24 19.13 9.35
N ASN A 65 -13.08 19.36 8.04
CA ASN A 65 -13.44 20.63 7.41
C ASN A 65 -14.96 20.90 7.50
N GLN A 66 -15.78 19.86 7.33
CA GLN A 66 -17.23 19.96 7.55
C GLN A 66 -17.56 20.40 8.99
N THR A 67 -16.87 19.85 9.99
CA THR A 67 -17.08 20.18 11.40
C THR A 67 -16.65 21.62 11.69
N VAL A 68 -15.53 22.09 11.14
CA VAL A 68 -15.10 23.51 11.23
C VAL A 68 -16.13 24.45 10.62
N ARG A 69 -16.62 24.14 9.41
CA ARG A 69 -17.67 24.95 8.76
C ARG A 69 -18.96 24.98 9.57
N ALA A 70 -19.33 23.86 10.19
CA ALA A 70 -20.48 23.77 11.08
C ALA A 70 -20.30 24.70 12.28
N ILE A 71 -19.16 24.65 12.97
CA ILE A 71 -18.84 25.55 14.10
C ILE A 71 -19.00 27.02 13.69
N ASN A 72 -18.44 27.39 12.53
CA ASN A 72 -18.51 28.77 12.03
C ASN A 72 -19.94 29.25 11.67
N SER A 73 -20.89 28.33 11.51
CA SER A 73 -22.26 28.63 11.07
C SER A 73 -23.29 28.63 12.22
N TYR A 74 -22.91 28.22 13.43
CA TYR A 74 -23.83 28.15 14.57
C TYR A 74 -23.63 29.30 15.56
N HIS A 75 -24.73 29.77 16.15
CA HIS A 75 -24.73 30.90 17.11
C HIS A 75 -24.91 30.46 18.57
N SER A 76 -25.05 29.16 18.85
CA SER A 76 -25.21 28.62 20.20
C SER A 76 -23.88 28.12 20.75
N VAL A 77 -23.48 28.65 21.91
CA VAL A 77 -22.27 28.24 22.63
C VAL A 77 -22.28 26.74 22.96
N LYS A 78 -23.43 26.20 23.40
CA LYS A 78 -23.57 24.78 23.74
C LYS A 78 -23.34 23.88 22.53
N THR A 79 -23.87 24.25 21.36
CA THR A 79 -23.68 23.48 20.13
C THR A 79 -22.24 23.59 19.62
N ALA A 80 -21.63 24.79 19.72
CA ALA A 80 -20.24 24.99 19.35
C ALA A 80 -19.28 24.13 20.21
N GLN A 81 -19.53 24.01 21.52
CA GLN A 81 -18.76 23.14 22.42
C GLN A 81 -18.80 21.67 21.99
N ILE A 82 -20.00 21.13 21.72
CA ILE A 82 -20.15 19.74 21.25
C ILE A 82 -19.41 19.51 19.92
N LEU A 83 -19.45 20.48 19.01
CA LEU A 83 -18.74 20.40 17.74
C LEU A 83 -17.21 20.49 17.91
N LEU A 84 -16.73 21.27 18.87
CA LEU A 84 -15.31 21.33 19.23
C LEU A 84 -14.80 20.00 19.79
N GLU A 85 -15.54 19.35 20.69
CA GLU A 85 -15.20 18.01 21.18
C GLU A 85 -15.14 16.98 20.03
N LYS A 86 -16.06 17.09 19.07
CA LYS A 86 -16.03 16.25 17.86
C LYS A 86 -14.79 16.55 17.00
N LEU A 87 -14.45 17.82 16.83
CA LEU A 87 -13.29 18.25 16.06
C LEU A 87 -11.98 17.74 16.68
N GLU A 88 -11.86 17.76 18.00
CA GLU A 88 -10.72 17.21 18.73
C GLU A 88 -10.58 15.71 18.46
N LYS A 89 -11.67 14.94 18.57
CA LYS A 89 -11.67 13.49 18.26
C LYS A 89 -11.23 13.20 16.83
N ILE A 90 -11.71 13.98 15.86
CA ILE A 90 -11.30 13.86 14.46
C ILE A 90 -9.81 14.17 14.30
N SER A 91 -9.30 15.19 14.99
CA SER A 91 -7.88 15.56 14.97
C SER A 91 -6.99 14.42 15.50
N CYS A 92 -7.39 13.79 16.60
CA CYS A 92 -6.68 12.62 17.14
C CYS A 92 -6.64 11.45 16.15
N GLN A 93 -7.72 11.22 15.39
CA GLN A 93 -7.75 10.18 14.35
C GLN A 93 -6.78 10.48 13.21
N ILE A 94 -6.71 11.74 12.76
CA ILE A 94 -5.74 12.18 11.72
C ILE A 94 -4.31 11.93 12.20
N ILE A 95 -3.97 12.35 13.42
CA ILE A 95 -2.64 12.14 14.00
C ILE A 95 -2.30 10.64 14.05
N THR A 96 -3.25 9.81 14.48
CA THR A 96 -3.06 8.36 14.57
C THR A 96 -2.79 7.74 13.19
N LEU A 97 -3.50 8.18 12.15
CA LEU A 97 -3.28 7.69 10.77
C LEU A 97 -1.92 8.14 10.23
N GLN A 98 -1.53 9.39 10.49
CA GLN A 98 -0.22 9.90 10.10
C GLN A 98 0.91 9.12 10.78
N GLN A 99 0.79 8.83 12.08
CA GLN A 99 1.74 7.99 12.81
C GLN A 99 1.85 6.58 12.21
N LYS A 100 0.73 5.96 11.83
CA LYS A 100 0.73 4.66 11.12
C LYS A 100 1.44 4.73 9.78
N ALA A 101 1.27 5.81 9.02
CA ALA A 101 1.94 6.01 7.74
C ALA A 101 3.46 6.18 7.91
N ILE A 102 3.89 6.93 8.95
CA ILE A 102 5.30 7.07 9.31
C ILE A 102 5.89 5.70 9.67
N GLN A 103 5.27 4.97 10.59
CA GLN A 103 5.75 3.64 10.99
C GLN A 103 5.83 2.66 9.82
N LEU A 104 4.84 2.69 8.91
CA LEU A 104 4.84 1.87 7.70
C LEU A 104 6.03 2.21 6.78
N THR A 105 6.39 3.50 6.69
CA THR A 105 7.51 4.00 5.88
C THR A 105 8.85 3.65 6.51
N GLU A 106 9.00 3.84 7.83
CA GLU A 106 10.21 3.45 8.56
C GLU A 106 10.46 1.93 8.44
N GLN A 107 9.41 1.11 8.56
CA GLN A 107 9.49 -0.33 8.31
C GLN A 107 9.76 -0.69 6.85
N PHE A 108 9.53 0.22 5.90
CA PHE A 108 9.90 0.07 4.50
C PHE A 108 11.38 0.36 4.27
N ASP A 109 11.88 1.43 4.88
CA ASP A 109 13.25 1.88 4.71
C ASP A 109 14.26 1.03 5.50
N SER A 110 13.83 0.40 6.61
CA SER A 110 14.69 -0.45 7.45
C SER A 110 14.85 -1.90 6.94
N ARG A 111 14.51 -2.17 5.67
CA ARG A 111 14.52 -3.52 5.07
C ARG A 111 15.85 -3.91 4.47
#